data_AF-A0A4Z1IL46-F1
#
_entry.id   AF-A0A4Z1IL46-F1
#
_cell.length_a   1.000
_cell.length_b   1.000
_cell.length_c   1.000
_cell.angle_alpha   90.00
_cell.angle_beta   90.00
_cell.angle_gamma   90.00
#
_symmetry.space_group_name_H-M   'P 1'
#
loop_
_entity.id
_entity.type
_entity.pdbx_description
1 polymer ?
#
loop_
_entity_poly.entity_id
_entity_poly.type
_entity_poly.pdbx_seq_one_letter_code
_entity_poly.pdbx_strand_id
1 'polypeptide(L)'
;MFKTTRSAGAMALRAKPTSSLLPYRSLAAISNSATKPAQAQVQAMETRHPADRGNLKLSVTGKERREVLLPSQEGKKGVMQYALTTLDQIANWARQGSLWPMTFGLACCAVEMMHLSTPRYDQDRLGIIFRASPRQSDVMIVAGTLTNKMAPALRQVYDQMPDPRWVISMGSCANGGGYYHYSYSVTRGCDRIVPVDIYVPGCPPTSEALMYGIFQLQKKMRHTKITRMWYRK
;
A
#
# COMPACT_ATOMS: atom_id res chain seq x y z
N MET A 1 70.71 23.05 -9.13
CA MET A 1 69.97 22.30 -10.16
C MET A 1 68.94 23.23 -10.78
N PHE A 2 69.10 23.52 -12.08
CA PHE A 2 68.35 24.51 -12.86
C PHE A 2 66.87 24.10 -13.07
N LYS A 3 65.95 25.08 -13.01
CA LYS A 3 64.63 25.02 -13.66
C LYS A 3 64.37 26.31 -14.44
N THR A 4 64.40 26.17 -15.76
CA THR A 4 63.72 26.97 -16.80
C THR A 4 62.19 26.81 -16.63
N THR A 5 61.27 27.70 -17.03
CA THR A 5 61.25 28.87 -17.91
C THR A 5 59.98 29.68 -17.58
N ARG A 6 60.04 31.01 -17.70
CA ARG A 6 58.88 31.93 -17.66
C ARG A 6 58.13 31.91 -19.00
N SER A 7 56.82 32.12 -18.96
CA SER A 7 56.10 32.95 -19.94
C SER A 7 54.95 33.67 -19.21
N ALA A 8 54.80 34.95 -19.51
CA ALA A 8 53.95 35.92 -18.83
C ALA A 8 52.99 36.59 -19.81
N GLY A 9 51.86 37.07 -19.29
CA GLY A 9 50.88 37.95 -19.95
C GLY A 9 49.49 37.71 -19.33
N ALA A 10 49.11 38.35 -18.23
CA ALA A 10 48.51 39.71 -18.13
C ALA A 10 47.29 39.84 -19.07
N MET A 11 46.07 40.18 -18.63
CA MET A 11 45.66 41.27 -17.73
C MET A 11 44.19 41.00 -17.30
N ALA A 12 43.82 41.19 -16.02
CA ALA A 12 42.95 42.28 -15.52
C ALA A 12 41.48 42.24 -16.01
N LEU A 13 40.40 42.42 -15.23
CA LEU A 13 40.15 42.94 -13.88
C LEU A 13 38.66 42.67 -13.54
N ARG A 14 38.34 42.55 -12.23
CA ARG A 14 37.16 43.07 -11.46
C ARG A 14 35.78 43.16 -12.16
N ALA A 15 34.62 42.86 -11.55
CA ALA A 15 34.17 42.92 -10.16
C ALA A 15 32.81 42.18 -9.99
N LYS A 16 32.47 41.81 -8.74
CA LYS A 16 31.09 41.57 -8.23
C LYS A 16 30.35 42.94 -8.10
N PRO A 17 29.02 43.10 -7.83
CA PRO A 17 28.13 42.18 -7.07
C PRO A 17 26.60 42.20 -7.39
N THR A 18 25.88 41.28 -6.72
CA THR A 18 24.51 41.38 -6.12
C THR A 18 23.34 42.16 -6.78
N SER A 19 22.28 41.39 -7.08
CA SER A 19 20.84 41.63 -6.82
C SER A 19 20.24 43.04 -6.92
N SER A 20 19.24 43.24 -7.79
CA SER A 20 17.85 43.63 -7.42
C SER A 20 16.97 44.02 -8.63
N LEU A 21 15.74 43.48 -8.62
CA LEU A 21 14.43 44.10 -8.91
C LEU A 21 14.07 44.71 -10.31
N LEU A 22 13.17 43.97 -10.99
CA LEU A 22 11.88 44.38 -11.61
C LEU A 22 11.91 45.39 -12.82
N PRO A 23 10.78 45.63 -13.53
CA PRO A 23 10.37 44.91 -14.74
C PRO A 23 10.15 45.84 -15.96
N TYR A 24 10.10 45.33 -17.19
CA TYR A 24 9.61 46.12 -18.33
C TYR A 24 8.43 45.44 -19.02
N ARG A 25 7.41 46.24 -19.24
CA ARG A 25 6.02 45.93 -19.59
C ARG A 25 5.82 46.28 -21.07
N SER A 26 5.10 45.46 -21.83
CA SER A 26 4.44 45.79 -23.11
C SER A 26 3.50 44.63 -23.46
N LEU A 27 2.23 44.75 -23.83
CA LEU A 27 1.31 45.87 -24.03
C LEU A 27 -0.13 45.36 -23.81
N ALA A 28 -1.03 46.30 -23.55
CA ALA A 28 -2.41 46.09 -23.12
C ALA A 28 -3.37 45.52 -24.19
N ALA A 29 -4.44 44.87 -23.72
CA ALA A 29 -5.78 45.12 -24.22
C ALA A 29 -6.76 45.12 -23.03
N ILE A 30 -7.35 46.28 -22.78
CA ILE A 30 -8.39 46.54 -21.79
C ILE A 30 -9.73 46.12 -22.40
N SER A 31 -10.54 45.36 -21.66
CA SER A 31 -11.99 45.52 -21.74
C SER A 31 -12.60 45.38 -20.34
N ASN A 32 -13.14 46.49 -19.87
CA ASN A 32 -13.88 46.63 -18.62
C ASN A 32 -15.27 45.97 -18.73
N SER A 33 -15.74 45.31 -17.66
CA SER A 33 -16.94 45.78 -16.96
C SER A 33 -17.31 44.90 -15.75
N ALA A 34 -17.46 45.59 -14.63
CA ALA A 34 -18.45 45.35 -13.57
C ALA A 34 -18.25 44.19 -12.59
N THR A 35 -17.59 44.54 -11.48
CA THR A 35 -17.79 44.00 -10.13
C THR A 35 -19.27 43.96 -9.73
N LYS A 36 -19.74 42.83 -9.20
CA LYS A 36 -20.83 42.78 -8.20
C LYS A 36 -20.42 41.89 -7.02
N PRO A 37 -20.79 42.26 -5.77
CA PRO A 37 -20.10 41.82 -4.56
C PRO A 37 -20.57 40.47 -4.01
N ALA A 38 -19.63 39.77 -3.39
CA ALA A 38 -19.71 38.41 -2.86
C ALA A 38 -20.48 38.26 -1.53
N GLN A 39 -21.61 38.95 -1.32
CA GLN A 39 -22.30 38.94 -0.02
C GLN A 39 -23.82 38.69 -0.04
N ALA A 40 -24.43 38.38 -1.19
CA ALA A 40 -25.89 38.23 -1.29
C ALA A 40 -26.43 36.79 -1.42
N GLN A 41 -25.62 35.74 -1.22
CA GLN A 41 -26.10 34.34 -1.32
C GLN A 41 -26.14 33.55 0.00
N VAL A 42 -25.86 34.18 1.14
CA VAL A 42 -25.81 33.48 2.42
C VAL A 42 -27.20 33.31 3.09
N GLN A 43 -28.27 33.94 2.60
CA GLN A 43 -29.55 33.98 3.34
C GLN A 43 -30.76 33.30 2.69
N ALA A 44 -30.59 32.50 1.63
CA ALA A 44 -31.73 31.85 0.97
C ALA A 44 -31.47 30.38 0.59
N MET A 45 -30.87 29.59 1.50
CA MET A 45 -30.86 28.12 1.34
C MET A 45 -30.83 27.39 2.69
N GLU A 46 -31.57 27.92 3.66
CA GLU A 46 -31.89 27.23 4.90
C GLU A 46 -33.34 26.75 4.78
N THR A 47 -33.51 25.58 4.15
CA THR A 47 -34.69 24.68 4.15
C THR A 47 -34.66 23.80 2.90
N ARG A 48 -33.88 22.70 2.89
CA ARG A 48 -34.09 21.50 2.03
C ARG A 48 -33.12 20.37 2.40
N HIS A 49 -33.64 19.15 2.43
CA HIS A 49 -33.00 17.90 2.87
C HIS A 49 -31.69 17.54 2.12
N PRO A 50 -30.77 16.78 2.75
CA PRO A 50 -29.39 16.58 2.27
C PRO A 50 -29.21 15.50 1.18
N ALA A 51 -30.25 15.13 0.44
CA ALA A 51 -30.22 13.98 -0.46
C ALA A 51 -29.99 14.28 -1.96
N ASP A 52 -29.95 15.55 -2.38
CA ASP A 52 -29.95 15.90 -3.81
C ASP A 52 -28.92 16.98 -4.20
N ARG A 53 -27.66 16.79 -3.79
CA ARG A 53 -26.53 17.55 -4.35
C ARG A 53 -25.86 16.75 -5.46
N GLY A 54 -26.42 16.85 -6.67
CA GLY A 54 -25.73 16.47 -7.90
C GLY A 54 -24.51 17.38 -8.13
N ASN A 55 -23.31 16.84 -7.91
CA ASN A 55 -22.04 17.54 -8.17
C ASN A 55 -21.68 17.45 -9.66
N LEU A 56 -22.12 18.43 -10.44
CA LEU A 56 -21.63 18.70 -11.79
C LEU A 56 -20.41 19.63 -11.70
N LYS A 57 -19.19 19.07 -11.74
CA LYS A 57 -17.97 19.84 -12.02
C LYS A 57 -17.57 19.59 -13.48
N LEU A 58 -17.69 20.60 -14.33
CA LEU A 58 -17.26 20.54 -15.73
C LEU A 58 -15.74 20.30 -15.81
N SER A 59 -15.35 19.30 -16.61
CA SER A 59 -13.98 19.09 -17.07
C SER A 59 -13.66 20.09 -18.20
N VAL A 60 -12.39 20.51 -18.31
CA VAL A 60 -11.83 21.38 -19.37
C VAL A 60 -12.11 20.86 -20.81
N THR A 61 -12.53 19.60 -20.94
CA THR A 61 -12.85 18.93 -22.21
C THR A 61 -14.35 18.80 -22.53
N GLY A 62 -15.26 19.44 -21.78
CA GLY A 62 -16.70 19.43 -22.06
C GLY A 62 -17.41 18.08 -21.85
N LYS A 63 -16.69 17.00 -21.55
CA LYS A 63 -17.27 15.74 -21.06
C LYS A 63 -17.61 15.85 -19.59
N GLU A 64 -18.84 15.50 -19.24
CA GLU A 64 -19.30 15.39 -17.87
C GLU A 64 -18.47 14.33 -17.13
N ARG A 65 -17.68 14.77 -16.14
CA ARG A 65 -16.89 13.84 -15.32
C ARG A 65 -17.81 13.22 -14.27
N ARG A 66 -18.38 12.06 -14.58
CA ARG A 66 -19.10 11.24 -13.60
C ARG A 66 -18.10 10.75 -12.54
N GLU A 67 -18.09 11.39 -11.37
CA GLU A 67 -17.34 10.90 -10.22
C GLU A 67 -17.99 9.61 -9.71
N VAL A 68 -17.39 8.47 -10.05
CA VAL A 68 -17.82 7.18 -9.52
C VAL A 68 -17.28 7.08 -8.10
N LEU A 69 -18.19 6.99 -7.11
CA LEU A 69 -17.82 6.76 -5.72
C LEU A 69 -16.87 5.56 -5.59
N LEU A 70 -15.88 5.70 -4.72
CA LEU A 70 -15.02 4.58 -4.37
C LEU A 70 -15.89 3.47 -3.77
N PRO A 71 -15.57 2.18 -3.99
CA PRO A 71 -16.33 1.09 -3.38
C PRO A 71 -16.44 1.21 -1.86
N SER A 72 -15.49 1.89 -1.20
CA SER A 72 -15.50 2.22 0.23
C SER A 72 -16.52 3.29 0.63
N GLN A 73 -16.82 4.23 -0.25
CA GLN A 73 -17.75 5.36 -0.02
C GLN A 73 -19.17 5.06 -0.49
N GLU A 74 -19.36 3.96 -1.22
CA GLU A 74 -20.68 3.53 -1.70
C GLU A 74 -21.53 2.97 -0.55
N GLY A 75 -22.61 3.69 -0.22
CA GLY A 75 -23.63 3.25 0.72
C GLY A 75 -24.48 2.11 0.13
N LYS A 76 -25.00 1.23 1.00
CA LYS A 76 -25.88 0.11 0.61
C LYS A 76 -27.24 0.66 0.19
N LYS A 77 -27.45 0.90 -1.10
CA LYS A 77 -28.71 1.40 -1.65
C LYS A 77 -29.31 0.32 -2.56
N GLY A 78 -30.40 -0.29 -2.10
CA GLY A 78 -31.19 -1.26 -2.88
C GLY A 78 -30.98 -2.72 -2.48
N VAL A 79 -32.03 -3.53 -2.68
CA VAL A 79 -32.13 -4.94 -2.25
C VAL A 79 -30.98 -5.79 -2.80
N MET A 80 -30.60 -5.60 -4.07
CA MET A 80 -29.51 -6.34 -4.69
C MET A 80 -28.14 -6.02 -4.05
N GLN A 81 -27.89 -4.77 -3.67
CA GLN A 81 -26.65 -4.42 -2.97
C GLN A 81 -26.59 -5.04 -1.58
N TYR A 82 -27.73 -5.13 -0.88
CA TYR A 82 -27.80 -5.86 0.40
C TYR A 82 -27.48 -7.35 0.21
N ALA A 83 -28.11 -8.01 -0.76
CA ALA A 83 -27.85 -9.41 -1.07
C ALA A 83 -26.38 -9.68 -1.45
N LEU A 84 -25.78 -8.83 -2.31
CA LEU A 84 -24.36 -8.95 -2.65
C LEU A 84 -23.46 -8.72 -1.41
N THR A 85 -23.83 -7.79 -0.52
CA THR A 85 -23.06 -7.59 0.71
C THR A 85 -23.15 -8.78 1.67
N THR A 86 -24.29 -9.45 1.78
CA THR A 86 -24.41 -10.63 2.64
C THR A 86 -23.65 -11.83 2.06
N LEU A 87 -23.67 -12.01 0.74
CA LEU A 87 -22.84 -13.01 0.06
C LEU A 87 -21.34 -12.77 0.27
N ASP A 88 -20.87 -11.53 0.09
CA ASP A 88 -19.48 -11.16 0.38
C ASP A 88 -19.13 -11.39 1.86
N GLN A 89 -20.04 -11.08 2.79
CA GLN A 89 -19.83 -11.30 4.23
C GLN A 89 -19.66 -12.78 4.56
N ILE A 90 -20.50 -13.66 4.00
CA ILE A 90 -20.40 -15.12 4.23
C ILE A 90 -19.10 -15.67 3.62
N ALA A 91 -18.76 -15.28 2.38
CA ALA A 91 -17.54 -15.73 1.71
C ALA A 91 -16.27 -15.28 2.47
N ASN A 92 -16.25 -14.03 2.95
CA ASN A 92 -15.12 -13.52 3.72
C ASN A 92 -15.06 -14.13 5.13
N TRP A 93 -16.20 -14.43 5.74
CA TRP A 93 -16.27 -15.14 7.02
C TRP A 93 -15.66 -16.54 6.92
N ALA A 94 -15.97 -17.29 5.84
CA ALA A 94 -15.36 -18.58 5.58
C ALA A 94 -13.83 -18.46 5.44
N ARG A 95 -13.35 -17.50 4.63
CA ARG A 95 -11.90 -17.29 4.40
C ARG A 95 -11.12 -16.89 5.66
N GLN A 96 -11.70 -16.06 6.54
CA GLN A 96 -11.02 -15.70 7.79
C GLN A 96 -11.06 -16.84 8.82
N GLY A 97 -12.07 -17.72 8.77
CA GLY A 97 -12.29 -18.82 9.72
C GLY A 97 -11.52 -20.09 9.39
N SER A 98 -11.06 -20.26 8.15
CA SER A 98 -10.19 -21.36 7.72
C SER A 98 -8.97 -20.79 6.99
N LEU A 99 -8.04 -20.22 7.73
CA LEU A 99 -6.86 -19.58 7.15
C LEU A 99 -5.71 -20.58 7.18
N TRP A 100 -5.28 -21.07 6.02
CA TRP A 100 -4.23 -22.09 5.92
C TRP A 100 -2.91 -21.49 5.45
N PRO A 101 -2.04 -21.06 6.37
CA PRO A 101 -0.73 -20.56 6.01
C PRO A 101 0.22 -21.70 5.67
N MET A 102 0.97 -21.51 4.59
CA MET A 102 2.19 -22.26 4.36
C MET A 102 3.35 -21.63 5.13
N THR A 103 4.08 -22.47 5.88
CA THR A 103 5.17 -22.06 6.74
C THR A 103 6.46 -21.96 5.96
N PHE A 104 6.84 -20.76 5.54
CA PHE A 104 8.14 -20.53 4.93
C PHE A 104 9.15 -20.08 6.00
N GLY A 105 9.46 -21.00 6.92
CA GLY A 105 10.39 -20.78 8.03
C GLY A 105 11.85 -20.88 7.58
N LEU A 106 12.54 -19.74 7.47
CA LEU A 106 13.91 -19.66 6.95
C LEU A 106 14.99 -19.49 8.03
N ALA A 107 14.64 -18.90 9.17
CA ALA A 107 15.61 -18.54 10.21
C ALA A 107 14.95 -18.43 11.60
N CYS A 108 15.48 -17.59 12.48
CA CYS A 108 15.00 -17.40 13.86
C CYS A 108 13.51 -17.05 14.00
N CYS A 109 12.91 -16.37 13.01
CA CYS A 109 11.48 -16.06 13.02
C CYS A 109 10.61 -17.33 12.92
N ALA A 110 11.14 -18.43 12.38
CA ALA A 110 10.42 -19.70 12.33
C ALA A 110 10.16 -20.27 13.73
N VAL A 111 11.06 -20.03 14.69
CA VAL A 111 10.88 -20.50 16.09
C VAL A 111 9.74 -19.74 16.76
N GLU A 112 9.66 -18.42 16.57
CA GLU A 112 8.50 -17.66 17.06
C GLU A 112 7.19 -18.03 16.34
N MET A 113 7.27 -18.46 15.07
CA MET A 113 6.11 -19.03 14.39
C MET A 113 5.71 -20.39 14.99
N MET A 114 6.67 -21.22 15.42
CA MET A 114 6.37 -22.46 16.14
C MET A 114 5.77 -22.17 17.52
N HIS A 115 6.17 -21.09 18.20
CA HIS A 115 5.54 -20.64 19.44
C HIS A 115 4.07 -20.25 19.25
N LEU A 116 3.68 -19.74 18.08
CA LEU A 116 2.26 -19.56 17.67
C LEU A 116 1.50 -20.90 17.50
N SER A 117 2.18 -22.05 17.49
CA SER A 117 1.53 -23.36 17.52
C SER A 117 1.61 -24.05 18.89
N THR A 118 2.16 -23.39 19.90
CA THR A 118 2.23 -23.93 21.26
C THR A 118 0.95 -23.68 22.04
N PRO A 119 0.66 -24.46 23.11
CA PRO A 119 -0.59 -24.36 23.86
C PRO A 119 -0.90 -22.97 24.44
N ARG A 120 0.12 -22.14 24.70
CA ARG A 120 -0.08 -20.78 25.23
C ARG A 120 -0.74 -19.87 24.19
N TYR A 121 -0.30 -19.97 22.94
CA TYR A 121 -0.79 -19.17 21.83
C TYR A 121 -1.31 -20.10 20.75
N ASP A 122 -2.31 -20.91 21.08
CA ASP A 122 -2.85 -21.88 20.14
C ASP A 122 -3.49 -21.17 18.93
N GLN A 123 -2.92 -21.38 17.75
CA GLN A 123 -3.46 -20.87 16.49
C GLN A 123 -4.61 -21.72 15.93
N ASP A 124 -4.70 -23.00 16.31
CA ASP A 124 -5.71 -23.92 15.78
C ASP A 124 -7.12 -23.51 16.24
N ARG A 125 -7.22 -22.91 17.43
CA ARG A 125 -8.45 -22.26 17.93
C ARG A 125 -9.00 -21.17 16.99
N LEU A 126 -8.14 -20.57 16.16
CA LEU A 126 -8.50 -19.52 15.20
C LEU A 126 -8.74 -20.09 13.79
N GLY A 127 -8.71 -21.41 13.63
CA GLY A 127 -8.81 -22.10 12.34
C GLY A 127 -7.55 -21.99 11.49
N ILE A 128 -6.40 -21.77 12.12
CA ILE A 128 -5.11 -21.61 11.46
C ILE A 128 -4.34 -22.93 11.52
N ILE A 129 -4.19 -23.56 10.35
CA ILE A 129 -3.49 -24.84 10.23
C ILE A 129 -2.33 -24.67 9.26
N PHE A 130 -1.12 -25.02 9.72
CA PHE A 130 0.05 -24.97 8.88
C PHE A 130 0.05 -26.07 7.83
N ARG A 131 0.18 -25.67 6.55
CA ARG A 131 0.23 -26.61 5.45
C ARG A 131 1.59 -26.61 4.76
N ALA A 132 2.16 -27.81 4.62
CA ALA A 132 3.48 -27.98 3.99
C ALA A 132 3.46 -27.73 2.47
N SER A 133 2.32 -28.02 1.82
CA SER A 133 2.17 -27.87 0.37
C SER A 133 1.61 -26.49 0.02
N PRO A 134 2.25 -25.73 -0.89
CA PRO A 134 1.74 -24.42 -1.33
C PRO A 134 0.41 -24.51 -2.08
N ARG A 135 0.12 -25.66 -2.70
CA ARG A 135 -1.11 -25.89 -3.49
C ARG A 135 -2.39 -25.94 -2.66
N GLN A 136 -2.24 -26.08 -1.34
CA GLN A 136 -3.33 -26.21 -0.38
C GLN A 136 -3.33 -25.05 0.62
N SER A 137 -2.51 -24.03 0.40
CA SER A 137 -2.38 -22.89 1.32
C SER A 137 -2.87 -21.61 0.67
N ASP A 138 -3.54 -20.79 1.47
CA ASP A 138 -4.06 -19.49 1.04
C ASP A 138 -3.13 -18.35 1.46
N VAL A 139 -2.32 -18.55 2.50
CA VAL A 139 -1.43 -17.52 3.04
C VAL A 139 0.01 -18.02 3.01
N MET A 140 0.95 -17.17 2.60
CA MET A 140 2.38 -17.45 2.70
C MET A 140 2.99 -16.60 3.79
N ILE A 141 3.57 -17.21 4.82
CA ILE A 141 4.29 -16.48 5.86
C ILE A 141 5.79 -16.63 5.60
N VAL A 142 6.43 -15.54 5.19
CA VAL A 142 7.88 -15.48 4.97
C VAL A 142 8.55 -15.11 6.28
N ALA A 143 9.10 -16.10 6.99
CA ALA A 143 9.64 -15.92 8.33
C ALA A 143 11.16 -16.14 8.36
N GLY A 144 11.89 -15.06 8.19
CA GLY A 144 13.34 -15.04 8.32
C GLY A 144 14.04 -14.30 7.19
N THR A 145 15.36 -14.47 7.12
CA THR A 145 16.17 -13.84 6.09
C THR A 145 16.01 -14.52 4.74
N LEU A 146 15.79 -13.72 3.69
CA LEU A 146 15.68 -14.23 2.33
C LEU A 146 16.99 -14.02 1.59
N THR A 147 17.71 -15.11 1.37
CA THR A 147 18.99 -15.08 0.64
C THR A 147 18.77 -15.00 -0.88
N ASN A 148 19.75 -14.46 -1.60
CA ASN A 148 19.71 -14.36 -3.07
C ASN A 148 19.52 -15.73 -3.73
N LYS A 149 20.07 -16.79 -3.13
CA LYS A 149 19.92 -18.17 -3.62
C LYS A 149 18.50 -18.72 -3.38
N MET A 150 17.82 -18.28 -2.32
CA MET A 150 16.46 -18.73 -2.00
C MET A 150 15.37 -17.97 -2.77
N ALA A 151 15.67 -16.75 -3.24
CA ALA A 151 14.74 -15.90 -3.98
C ALA A 151 13.98 -16.62 -5.13
N PRO A 152 14.62 -17.36 -6.05
CA PRO A 152 13.89 -18.06 -7.11
C PRO A 152 12.98 -19.17 -6.57
N ALA A 153 13.39 -19.90 -5.52
CA ALA A 153 12.59 -20.95 -4.92
C ALA A 153 11.33 -20.37 -4.23
N LEU A 154 11.49 -19.26 -3.50
CA LEU A 154 10.36 -18.53 -2.92
C LEU A 154 9.34 -18.12 -4.02
N ARG A 155 9.84 -17.60 -5.15
CA ARG A 155 8.97 -17.19 -6.25
C ARG A 155 8.18 -18.38 -6.82
N GLN A 156 8.84 -19.50 -7.06
CA GLN A 156 8.18 -20.71 -7.58
C GLN A 156 7.11 -21.24 -6.62
N VAL A 157 7.37 -21.19 -5.32
CA VAL A 157 6.42 -21.60 -4.29
C VAL A 157 5.19 -20.70 -4.29
N TYR A 158 5.39 -19.38 -4.34
CA TYR A 158 4.30 -18.41 -4.43
C TYR A 158 3.45 -18.59 -5.70
N ASP A 159 4.10 -18.87 -6.83
CA ASP A 159 3.41 -19.09 -8.11
C ASP A 159 2.60 -20.40 -8.16
N GLN A 160 2.90 -21.35 -7.27
CA GLN A 160 2.14 -22.60 -7.15
C GLN A 160 0.92 -22.48 -6.23
N MET A 161 0.76 -21.37 -5.51
CA MET A 161 -0.38 -21.16 -4.63
C MET A 161 -1.64 -20.80 -5.42
N PRO A 162 -2.80 -21.37 -5.08
CA PRO A 162 -4.06 -21.03 -5.72
C PRO A 162 -4.47 -19.57 -5.45
N ASP A 163 -5.23 -18.98 -6.36
CA ASP A 163 -5.98 -17.76 -6.05
C ASP A 163 -7.22 -18.15 -5.23
N PRO A 164 -7.55 -17.46 -4.12
CA PRO A 164 -6.98 -16.23 -3.58
C PRO A 164 -5.80 -16.46 -2.61
N ARG A 165 -4.66 -15.79 -2.87
CA ARG A 165 -3.45 -15.87 -2.02
C ARG A 165 -3.09 -14.55 -1.36
N TRP A 166 -2.52 -14.63 -0.16
CA TRP A 166 -1.96 -13.49 0.57
C TRP A 166 -0.55 -13.78 1.09
N VAL A 167 0.25 -12.73 1.33
CA VAL A 167 1.61 -12.86 1.86
C VAL A 167 1.79 -12.01 3.11
N ILE A 168 2.27 -12.65 4.18
CA ILE A 168 2.72 -11.99 5.41
C ILE A 168 4.25 -12.03 5.44
N SER A 169 4.87 -10.87 5.54
CA SER A 169 6.30 -10.74 5.80
C SER A 169 6.54 -10.68 7.31
N MET A 170 7.21 -11.69 7.86
CA MET A 170 7.47 -11.81 9.29
C MET A 170 8.93 -11.53 9.61
N GLY A 171 9.15 -10.44 10.34
CA GLY A 171 10.45 -10.03 10.87
C GLY A 171 11.20 -9.04 9.98
N SER A 172 12.15 -8.34 10.60
CA SER A 172 12.92 -7.25 9.97
C SER A 172 13.67 -7.71 8.72
N CYS A 173 14.18 -8.95 8.74
CA CYS A 173 14.92 -9.53 7.61
C CYS A 173 14.03 -9.72 6.37
N ALA A 174 12.80 -10.20 6.55
CA ALA A 174 11.84 -10.36 5.46
C ALA A 174 11.28 -9.01 4.99
N ASN A 175 11.05 -8.06 5.90
CA ASN A 175 10.45 -6.77 5.55
C ASN A 175 11.38 -5.90 4.66
N GLY A 176 12.68 -5.90 4.96
CA GLY A 176 13.62 -4.99 4.27
C GLY A 176 15.09 -5.39 4.35
N GLY A 177 15.40 -6.67 4.56
CA GLY A 177 16.77 -7.17 4.78
C GLY A 177 17.24 -7.08 6.23
N GLY A 178 16.64 -6.20 7.04
CA GLY A 178 16.81 -6.15 8.49
C GLY A 178 18.27 -6.03 8.92
N TYR A 179 18.68 -6.87 9.86
CA TYR A 179 20.05 -6.91 10.37
C TYR A 179 21.10 -7.14 9.25
N TYR A 180 20.73 -7.87 8.21
CA TYR A 180 21.61 -8.22 7.09
C TYR A 180 21.43 -7.33 5.85
N HIS A 181 20.91 -6.10 6.00
CA HIS A 181 20.58 -5.22 4.88
C HIS A 181 21.76 -4.94 3.92
N TYR A 182 22.98 -4.85 4.46
CA TYR A 182 24.21 -4.60 3.70
C TYR A 182 24.99 -5.88 3.35
N SER A 183 24.44 -7.05 3.63
CA SER A 183 25.07 -8.32 3.26
C SER A 183 25.03 -8.54 1.73
N TYR A 184 26.04 -9.22 1.21
CA TYR A 184 26.13 -9.58 -0.22
C TYR A 184 25.16 -10.70 -0.61
N SER A 185 24.75 -11.53 0.35
CA SER A 185 23.99 -12.76 0.11
C SER A 185 22.49 -12.64 0.41
N VAL A 186 22.04 -11.50 0.92
CA VAL A 186 20.66 -11.29 1.40
C VAL A 186 19.93 -10.29 0.51
N THR A 187 18.67 -10.58 0.22
CA THR A 187 17.77 -9.65 -0.46
C THR A 187 17.27 -8.59 0.51
N ARG A 188 17.14 -7.36 0.05
CA ARG A 188 16.67 -6.23 0.88
C ARG A 188 15.14 -6.21 0.99
N GLY A 189 14.58 -7.34 1.41
CA GLY A 189 13.14 -7.56 1.60
C GLY A 189 12.54 -8.56 0.60
N CYS A 190 11.55 -9.33 1.06
CA CYS A 190 10.81 -10.28 0.24
C CYS A 190 9.87 -9.58 -0.77
N ASP A 191 9.53 -8.31 -0.53
CA ASP A 191 8.68 -7.48 -1.41
C ASP A 191 9.25 -7.32 -2.84
N ARG A 192 10.57 -7.51 -2.99
CA ARG A 192 11.22 -7.51 -4.31
C ARG A 192 10.90 -8.76 -5.14
N ILE A 193 10.45 -9.85 -4.51
CA ILE A 193 10.22 -11.16 -5.15
C ILE A 193 8.71 -11.45 -5.20
N VAL A 194 8.01 -11.21 -4.09
CA VAL A 194 6.58 -11.50 -3.93
C VAL A 194 5.86 -10.27 -3.37
N PRO A 195 4.63 -9.98 -3.82
CA PRO A 195 3.88 -8.85 -3.28
C PRO A 195 3.47 -9.14 -1.84
N VAL A 196 3.84 -8.27 -0.91
CA VAL A 196 3.51 -8.43 0.51
C VAL A 196 2.22 -7.69 0.87
N ASP A 197 1.31 -8.36 1.58
CA ASP A 197 0.08 -7.76 2.05
C ASP A 197 0.22 -7.10 3.42
N ILE A 198 0.98 -7.73 4.32
CA ILE A 198 1.16 -7.32 5.71
C ILE A 198 2.60 -7.54 6.15
N TYR A 199 3.13 -6.55 6.86
CA TYR A 199 4.45 -6.57 7.46
C TYR A 199 4.33 -6.66 8.98
N VAL A 200 4.96 -7.68 9.56
CA VAL A 200 5.06 -7.85 11.01
C VAL A 200 6.47 -7.43 11.45
N PRO A 201 6.63 -6.31 12.19
CA PRO A 201 7.94 -5.86 12.64
C PRO A 201 8.44 -6.67 13.85
N GLY A 202 9.75 -6.92 13.90
CA GLY A 202 10.43 -7.61 15.02
C GLY A 202 11.68 -8.39 14.57
N CYS A 203 12.54 -8.83 15.50
CA CYS A 203 13.77 -9.58 15.18
C CYS A 203 14.23 -10.51 16.33
N PRO A 204 13.50 -11.62 16.63
CA PRO A 204 12.25 -12.04 16.00
C PRO A 204 11.04 -11.28 16.58
N PRO A 205 9.93 -11.15 15.82
CA PRO A 205 8.68 -10.61 16.37
C PRO A 205 8.11 -11.59 17.41
N THR A 206 7.53 -11.07 18.49
CA THR A 206 6.85 -11.91 19.48
C THR A 206 5.69 -12.66 18.83
N SER A 207 5.38 -13.85 19.35
CA SER A 207 4.22 -14.65 18.92
C SER A 207 2.91 -13.84 18.91
N GLU A 208 2.73 -12.94 19.89
CA GLU A 208 1.58 -12.03 19.95
C GLU A 208 1.55 -11.03 18.79
N ALA A 209 2.71 -10.48 18.41
CA ALA A 209 2.81 -9.57 17.28
C ALA A 209 2.50 -10.29 15.95
N LEU A 210 2.91 -11.55 15.80
CA LEU A 210 2.53 -12.38 14.66
C LEU A 210 1.02 -12.62 14.64
N MET A 211 0.42 -12.97 15.79
CA MET A 211 -1.02 -13.17 15.91
C MET A 211 -1.80 -11.88 15.55
N TYR A 212 -1.30 -10.72 15.98
CA TYR A 212 -1.84 -9.42 15.58
C TYR A 212 -1.74 -9.18 14.07
N GLY A 213 -0.62 -9.54 13.44
CA GLY A 213 -0.46 -9.48 11.99
C GLY A 213 -1.51 -10.32 11.25
N ILE A 214 -1.83 -11.50 11.78
CA ILE A 214 -2.88 -12.38 11.23
C ILE A 214 -4.27 -11.74 11.42
N PHE A 215 -4.57 -11.14 12.57
CA PHE A 215 -5.83 -10.41 12.76
C PHE A 215 -5.98 -9.22 11.82
N GLN A 216 -4.88 -8.53 11.51
CA GLN A 216 -4.88 -7.47 10.52
C GLN A 216 -5.13 -8.03 9.11
N LEU A 217 -4.66 -9.24 8.81
CA LEU A 217 -4.97 -9.92 7.54
C LEU A 217 -6.45 -10.27 7.46
N GLN A 218 -6.99 -10.87 8.52
CA GLN A 218 -8.42 -11.18 8.59
C GLN A 218 -9.27 -9.92 8.45
N LYS A 219 -8.85 -8.78 9.03
CA LYS A 219 -9.52 -7.48 8.84
C LYS A 219 -9.47 -7.03 7.37
N LYS A 220 -8.32 -7.18 6.70
CA LYS A 220 -8.18 -6.90 5.26
C LYS A 220 -9.11 -7.79 4.42
N MET A 221 -9.16 -9.09 4.71
CA MET A 221 -10.03 -10.06 4.04
C MET A 221 -11.51 -9.70 4.23
N ARG A 222 -11.92 -9.32 5.44
CA ARG A 222 -13.30 -8.91 5.76
C ARG A 222 -13.80 -7.74 4.93
N HIS A 223 -12.91 -6.82 4.57
CA HIS A 223 -13.23 -5.66 3.74
C HIS A 223 -13.09 -5.91 2.23
N THR A 224 -12.70 -7.12 1.82
CA THR A 224 -12.59 -7.49 0.41
C THR A 224 -13.98 -7.65 -0.19
N LYS A 225 -14.23 -6.99 -1.33
CA LYS A 225 -15.54 -6.95 -1.99
C LYS A 225 -15.41 -7.70 -3.31
N ILE A 226 -15.92 -8.93 -3.39
CA ILE A 226 -15.68 -9.80 -4.55
C ILE A 226 -16.88 -9.71 -5.48
N THR A 227 -18.05 -10.09 -4.98
CA THR A 227 -19.30 -10.08 -5.74
C THR A 227 -19.73 -8.66 -6.08
N ARG A 228 -19.52 -7.71 -5.16
CA ARG A 228 -19.76 -6.28 -5.44
C ARG A 228 -18.85 -5.69 -6.51
N MET A 229 -17.58 -6.10 -6.56
CA MET A 229 -16.65 -5.63 -7.59
C MET A 229 -16.94 -6.28 -8.93
N TRP A 230 -17.41 -7.53 -8.93
CA TRP A 230 -17.93 -8.19 -10.13
C TRP A 230 -19.18 -7.49 -10.67
N TYR A 231 -20.16 -7.16 -9.80
CA TYR A 231 -21.39 -6.46 -10.19
C TYR A 231 -21.15 -5.06 -10.78
N ARG A 232 -20.03 -4.42 -10.43
CA ARG A 232 -19.65 -3.10 -10.95
C ARG A 232 -18.97 -3.16 -12.31
N LYS A 233 -18.42 -4.33 -12.71
CA LYS A 233 -17.83 -4.52 -14.05
C LYS A 233 -18.93 -4.60 -15.08
#